data_AF-A0A9D4KA26-F1
#
_entry.id   AF-A0A9D4KA26-F1
#
_cell.length_a   1.000
_cell.length_b   1.000
_cell.length_c   1.000
_cell.angle_alpha   90.00
_cell.angle_beta   90.00
_cell.angle_gamma   90.00
#
_symmetry.space_group_name_H-M   'P 1'
#
loop_
_entity.id
_entity.type
_entity.pdbx_description
1 polymer ?
#
loop_
_entity_poly.entity_id
_entity_poly.type
_entity_poly.pdbx_seq_one_letter_code
_entity_poly.pdbx_strand_id
1 'polypeptide(L)'
;MEFSTKSVARSGRQSYVSRMYKLMDDMALPTQKAMLGVTENKQQLISLICKALCTDIEFHHLCTQTHKLVVTGDDDTPTEIYKGVIINRAGLKTTHEEADVIMLRQMVDAVEAEHTGIFVVADDTNVFVLLLHYYVVLKLSLLVIIESTAKERAVIDIRKTAQEHINIATDLLSSHATSGCDTMA
;
A
#
# COMPACT_ATOMS: atom_id res chain seq x y z
N MET A 1 18.98 -5.85 17.81
CA MET A 1 17.86 -5.37 18.64
C MET A 1 16.76 -4.94 17.68
N GLU A 2 15.75 -5.79 17.48
CA GLU A 2 14.54 -5.43 16.74
C GLU A 2 13.65 -4.60 17.66
N PHE A 3 13.66 -3.28 17.49
CA PHE A 3 12.62 -2.43 18.06
C PHE A 3 11.43 -2.47 17.12
N SER A 4 10.57 -3.50 17.29
CA SER A 4 9.28 -3.55 16.64
C SER A 4 8.30 -2.73 17.46
N THR A 5 7.85 -1.60 16.91
CA THR A 5 6.71 -0.81 17.41
C THR A 5 5.41 -1.57 17.13
N LYS A 6 5.25 -2.77 17.70
CA LYS A 6 3.94 -3.42 17.74
C LYS A 6 3.03 -2.54 18.58
N SER A 7 2.18 -1.77 17.90
CA SER A 7 1.22 -0.87 18.51
C SER A 7 0.35 -1.64 19.51
N VAL A 8 0.50 -1.30 20.79
CA VAL A 8 -0.35 -1.75 21.90
C VAL A 8 -1.83 -1.42 21.60
N ALA A 9 -2.09 -0.47 20.71
CA ALA A 9 -3.43 -0.10 20.24
C ALA A 9 -4.12 -1.16 19.34
N ARG A 10 -3.40 -2.12 18.74
CA ARG A 10 -4.04 -3.27 18.04
C ARG A 10 -4.87 -4.10 19.03
N SER A 11 -4.40 -4.24 20.27
CA SER A 11 -5.09 -4.99 21.33
C SER A 11 -6.42 -4.34 21.74
N GLY A 12 -6.54 -3.01 21.61
CA GLY A 12 -7.76 -2.26 21.92
C GLY A 12 -8.83 -2.29 20.82
N ARG A 13 -8.51 -2.77 19.61
CA ARG A 13 -9.44 -2.87 18.47
C ARG A 13 -10.09 -4.24 18.31
N GLN A 14 -9.82 -5.20 19.21
CA GLN A 14 -10.50 -6.50 19.17
C GLN A 14 -11.99 -6.31 19.45
N SER A 15 -12.80 -6.28 18.38
CA SER A 15 -14.24 -6.42 18.50
C SER A 15 -14.55 -7.84 18.98
N TYR A 16 -15.33 -7.96 20.05
CA TYR A 16 -15.72 -9.19 20.75
C TYR A 16 -16.50 -10.24 19.91
N VAL A 17 -16.46 -10.17 18.57
CA VAL A 17 -17.16 -11.08 17.67
C VAL A 17 -16.16 -11.68 16.68
N SER A 18 -15.59 -12.81 17.08
CA SER A 18 -14.48 -13.50 16.43
C SER A 18 -14.97 -14.70 15.59
N ARG A 19 -15.83 -14.46 14.59
CA ARG A 19 -16.12 -15.53 13.62
C ARG A 19 -15.08 -15.50 12.52
N MET A 20 -14.19 -16.49 12.54
CA MET A 20 -13.34 -16.79 11.40
C MET A 20 -14.19 -17.46 10.31
N TYR A 21 -14.08 -16.97 9.09
CA TYR A 21 -14.68 -17.60 7.91
C TYR A 21 -13.61 -18.43 7.19
N LYS A 22 -14.04 -19.46 6.48
CA LYS A 22 -13.21 -20.18 5.52
C LYS A 22 -13.61 -19.69 4.13
N LEU A 23 -12.85 -18.75 3.59
CA LEU A 23 -13.14 -18.16 2.29
C LEU A 23 -12.79 -19.15 1.17
N MET A 24 -13.59 -19.14 0.11
CA MET A 24 -13.41 -19.93 -1.11
C MET A 24 -13.69 -19.02 -2.31
N ASP A 25 -13.11 -19.33 -3.47
CA ASP A 25 -13.16 -18.47 -4.67
C ASP A 25 -14.59 -18.27 -5.22
N ASP A 26 -15.49 -19.21 -4.93
CA ASP A 26 -16.89 -19.25 -5.39
C ASP A 26 -17.91 -18.79 -4.33
N MET A 27 -17.44 -18.37 -3.15
CA MET A 27 -18.30 -17.97 -2.04
C MET A 27 -18.65 -16.48 -2.12
N ALA A 28 -19.91 -16.15 -1.82
CA ALA A 28 -20.31 -14.77 -1.54
C ALA A 28 -19.57 -14.25 -0.29
N LEU A 29 -18.81 -13.16 -0.44
CA LEU A 29 -18.04 -12.59 0.66
C LEU A 29 -18.97 -12.18 1.83
N PRO A 30 -18.59 -12.48 3.08
CA PRO A 30 -19.26 -11.94 4.26
C PRO A 30 -19.26 -10.40 4.26
N THR A 31 -20.06 -9.80 5.13
CA THR A 31 -20.11 -8.34 5.25
C THR A 31 -18.73 -7.75 5.52
N GLN A 32 -18.46 -6.55 4.97
CA GLN A 32 -17.18 -5.87 5.13
C GLN A 32 -16.73 -5.77 6.59
N LYS A 33 -17.67 -5.49 7.51
CA LYS A 33 -17.38 -5.43 8.95
C LYS A 33 -16.90 -6.77 9.51
N ALA A 34 -17.51 -7.88 9.11
CA ALA A 34 -17.11 -9.22 9.54
C ALA A 34 -15.77 -9.66 8.93
N MET A 35 -15.47 -9.20 7.71
CA MET A 35 -14.22 -9.47 7.03
C MET A 35 -13.05 -8.66 7.57
N LEU A 36 -13.22 -7.33 7.66
CA LEU A 36 -12.12 -6.41 7.99
C LEU A 36 -11.91 -6.27 9.52
N GLY A 37 -12.90 -6.66 10.32
CA GLY A 37 -12.83 -6.63 11.79
C GLY A 37 -11.97 -7.72 12.42
N VAL A 38 -11.62 -8.78 11.69
CA VAL A 38 -10.85 -9.94 12.18
C VAL A 38 -9.58 -10.09 11.35
N THR A 39 -8.43 -10.19 12.00
CA THR A 39 -7.11 -10.23 11.33
C THR A 39 -6.97 -11.43 10.41
N GLU A 40 -7.40 -12.59 10.86
CA GLU A 40 -7.31 -13.85 10.14
C GLU A 40 -8.22 -13.84 8.90
N ASN A 41 -9.37 -13.16 8.96
CA ASN A 41 -10.26 -12.99 7.80
C ASN A 41 -9.63 -12.06 6.76
N LYS A 42 -8.95 -10.99 7.18
CA LYS A 42 -8.21 -10.09 6.29
C LYS A 42 -7.06 -10.82 5.58
N GLN A 43 -6.28 -11.58 6.33
CA GLN A 43 -5.17 -12.37 5.78
C GLN A 43 -5.66 -13.39 4.75
N GLN A 44 -6.72 -14.13 5.07
CA GLN A 44 -7.34 -15.06 4.11
C GLN A 44 -7.83 -14.35 2.85
N LEU A 45 -8.48 -13.19 2.98
CA LEU A 45 -8.97 -12.43 1.83
C LEU A 45 -7.83 -11.94 0.95
N ILE A 46 -6.76 -11.38 1.54
CA ILE A 46 -5.58 -10.92 0.80
C ILE A 46 -4.92 -12.09 0.07
N SER A 47 -4.69 -13.21 0.77
CA SER A 47 -4.08 -14.40 0.16
C SER A 47 -4.92 -14.94 -1.01
N LEU A 48 -6.25 -14.93 -0.88
CA LEU A 48 -7.16 -15.34 -1.95
C LEU A 48 -7.07 -14.40 -3.18
N ILE A 49 -7.07 -13.08 -2.96
CA ILE A 49 -6.93 -12.09 -4.03
C ILE A 49 -5.56 -12.23 -4.72
N CYS A 50 -4.47 -12.32 -3.95
CA CYS A 50 -3.12 -12.48 -4.48
C CYS A 50 -2.99 -13.77 -5.29
N LYS A 51 -3.53 -14.88 -4.78
CA LYS A 51 -3.56 -16.16 -5.48
C LYS A 51 -4.31 -16.05 -6.80
N ALA A 52 -5.53 -15.50 -6.78
CA ALA A 52 -6.33 -15.31 -8.00
C ALA A 52 -5.57 -14.49 -9.05
N LEU A 53 -5.00 -13.35 -8.65
CA LEU A 53 -4.19 -12.50 -9.53
C LEU A 53 -2.95 -13.22 -10.07
N CYS A 54 -2.30 -14.08 -9.29
CA CYS A 54 -1.09 -14.77 -9.70
C CYS A 54 -1.35 -16.04 -10.51
N THR A 55 -2.56 -16.60 -10.51
CA THR A 55 -2.87 -17.84 -11.24
C THR A 55 -3.77 -17.64 -12.47
N ASP A 56 -4.35 -16.45 -12.65
CA ASP A 56 -5.24 -16.15 -13.77
C ASP A 56 -4.47 -15.87 -15.07
N ILE A 57 -4.28 -16.93 -15.86
CA ILE A 57 -3.56 -16.90 -17.13
C ILE A 57 -4.26 -15.98 -18.16
N GLU A 58 -5.59 -15.97 -18.20
CA GLU A 58 -6.34 -15.13 -19.15
C GLU A 58 -6.15 -13.65 -18.81
N PHE A 59 -6.24 -13.30 -17.52
CA PHE A 59 -5.94 -11.95 -17.03
C PHE A 59 -4.51 -11.53 -17.37
N HIS A 60 -3.51 -12.42 -17.23
CA HIS A 60 -2.13 -12.09 -17.61
C HIS A 60 -1.99 -11.84 -19.11
N HIS A 61 -2.65 -12.65 -19.94
CA HIS A 61 -2.62 -12.46 -21.38
C HIS A 61 -3.35 -11.20 -21.84
N LEU A 62 -4.40 -10.78 -21.13
CA LEU A 62 -5.17 -9.60 -21.50
C LEU A 62 -4.55 -8.31 -20.97
N CYS A 63 -4.09 -8.32 -19.72
CA CYS A 63 -3.72 -7.12 -18.99
C CYS A 63 -2.21 -6.89 -18.99
N THR A 64 -1.37 -7.90 -18.73
CA THR A 64 0.07 -7.69 -18.45
C THR A 64 0.98 -7.73 -19.68
N GLN A 65 0.43 -7.53 -20.88
CA GLN A 65 1.21 -7.52 -22.14
C GLN A 65 2.03 -6.25 -22.32
N THR A 66 1.50 -5.13 -21.84
CA THR A 66 2.08 -3.79 -22.01
C THR A 66 2.70 -3.25 -20.73
N HIS A 67 2.27 -3.75 -19.58
CA HIS A 67 2.74 -3.30 -18.27
C HIS A 67 3.07 -4.49 -17.36
N LYS A 68 3.99 -4.25 -16.43
CA LYS A 68 4.32 -5.17 -15.35
C LYS A 68 3.32 -4.98 -14.22
N LEU A 69 2.83 -6.08 -13.66
CA LEU A 69 2.05 -6.08 -12.42
C LEU A 69 2.93 -6.62 -11.29
N VAL A 70 3.08 -5.87 -10.21
CA VAL A 70 3.76 -6.32 -8.99
C VAL A 70 2.72 -6.49 -7.89
N VAL A 71 2.59 -7.70 -7.36
CA VAL A 71 1.66 -8.05 -6.29
C VAL A 71 2.45 -8.27 -5.01
N THR A 72 2.12 -7.52 -3.96
CA THR A 72 2.66 -7.75 -2.61
C THR A 72 1.56 -8.36 -1.75
N GLY A 73 1.83 -9.54 -1.20
CA GLY A 73 0.86 -10.34 -0.46
C GLY A 73 1.34 -10.70 0.94
N ASP A 74 1.11 -11.93 1.34
CA ASP A 74 1.57 -12.54 2.59
C ASP A 74 3.07 -12.87 2.59
N ASP A 75 3.64 -13.19 1.42
CA ASP A 75 5.07 -13.41 1.28
C ASP A 75 5.88 -12.10 1.38
N ASP A 76 7.02 -12.15 2.08
CA ASP A 76 7.98 -11.03 2.20
C ASP A 76 8.52 -10.57 0.84
N THR A 77 8.40 -11.38 -0.21
CA THR A 77 8.92 -11.09 -1.54
C THR A 77 7.76 -10.89 -2.52
N PRO A 78 7.60 -9.69 -3.09
CA PRO A 78 6.56 -9.45 -4.08
C PRO A 78 6.72 -10.31 -5.34
N THR A 79 5.61 -10.59 -6.00
CA THR A 79 5.54 -11.33 -7.26
C THR A 79 5.36 -10.35 -8.42
N GLU A 80 6.24 -10.41 -9.41
CA GLU A 80 6.10 -9.67 -10.67
C GLU A 80 5.50 -10.57 -11.75
N ILE A 81 4.53 -10.03 -12.48
CA ILE A 81 3.83 -10.67 -13.58
C ILE A 81 3.98 -9.79 -14.81
N TYR A 82 4.58 -10.34 -15.87
CA TYR A 82 4.76 -9.63 -17.13
C TYR A 82 4.72 -10.60 -18.31
N LYS A 83 3.81 -10.35 -19.27
CA LYS A 83 3.65 -11.20 -20.46
C LYS A 83 3.46 -12.70 -20.14
N GLY A 84 2.70 -12.99 -19.08
CA GLY A 84 2.47 -14.36 -18.59
C GLY A 84 3.66 -15.01 -17.86
N VAL A 85 4.78 -14.30 -17.72
CA VAL A 85 5.92 -14.75 -16.91
C VAL A 85 5.74 -14.24 -15.49
N ILE A 86 5.89 -15.14 -14.53
CA ILE A 86 5.78 -14.87 -13.09
C ILE A 86 7.16 -15.05 -12.46
N ILE A 87 7.67 -14.01 -11.79
CA ILE A 87 8.97 -14.04 -11.11
C ILE A 87 8.88 -13.45 -9.70
N ASN A 88 9.73 -13.95 -8.81
CA ASN A 88 9.90 -13.37 -7.47
C ASN A 88 10.79 -12.13 -7.55
N ARG A 89 10.30 -11.01 -7.04
CA ARG A 89 10.94 -9.71 -7.17
C ARG A 89 11.80 -9.40 -5.94
N ALA A 90 12.87 -10.18 -5.77
CA ALA A 90 13.73 -10.18 -4.59
C ALA A 90 14.29 -8.81 -4.19
N GLY A 91 14.45 -7.87 -5.14
CA GLY A 91 14.86 -6.49 -4.86
C GLY A 91 13.87 -5.67 -4.02
N LEU A 92 12.60 -6.08 -3.98
CA LEU A 92 11.56 -5.49 -3.12
C LEU A 92 11.27 -6.29 -1.87
N LYS A 93 12.11 -7.28 -1.52
CA LYS A 93 11.87 -8.06 -0.31
C LYS A 93 11.77 -7.12 0.91
N THR A 94 10.71 -7.28 1.69
CA THR A 94 10.43 -6.47 2.88
C THR A 94 9.69 -7.30 3.92
N THR A 95 9.98 -7.07 5.19
CA THR A 95 9.25 -7.65 6.33
C THR A 95 8.32 -6.63 7.00
N HIS A 96 8.19 -5.44 6.41
CA HIS A 96 7.26 -4.43 6.90
C HIS A 96 5.81 -4.82 6.56
N GLU A 97 4.92 -4.73 7.55
CA GLU A 97 3.50 -5.12 7.38
C GLU A 97 2.62 -3.97 6.84
N GLU A 98 3.06 -2.71 6.97
CA GLU A 98 2.22 -1.55 6.69
C GLU A 98 2.27 -1.16 5.21
N ALA A 99 1.09 -1.02 4.62
CA ALA A 99 0.94 -0.78 3.18
C ALA A 99 1.55 0.54 2.74
N ASP A 100 1.48 1.58 3.57
CA ASP A 100 2.09 2.89 3.30
C ASP A 100 3.62 2.82 3.20
N VAL A 101 4.28 2.06 4.08
CA VAL A 101 5.74 1.79 4.02
C VAL A 101 6.10 0.97 2.78
N ILE A 102 5.31 -0.06 2.46
CA ILE A 102 5.51 -0.87 1.25
C ILE A 102 5.36 -0.01 -0.01
N MET A 103 4.34 0.83 -0.09
CA MET A 103 4.09 1.73 -1.21
C MET A 103 5.23 2.72 -1.40
N LEU A 104 5.76 3.27 -0.30
CA LEU A 104 6.93 4.14 -0.36
C LEU A 104 8.16 3.39 -0.88
N ARG A 105 8.39 2.14 -0.47
CA ARG A 105 9.50 1.33 -0.98
C ARG A 105 9.38 1.09 -2.49
N GLN A 106 8.18 0.80 -2.97
CA GLN A 106 7.91 0.68 -4.40
C GLN A 106 8.07 2.01 -5.15
N MET A 107 7.71 3.13 -4.53
CA MET A 107 7.94 4.46 -5.08
C MET A 107 9.43 4.70 -5.31
N VAL A 108 10.27 4.45 -4.30
CA VAL A 108 11.73 4.61 -4.38
C VAL A 108 12.30 3.76 -5.51
N ASP A 109 11.89 2.50 -5.59
CA ASP A 109 12.32 1.62 -6.66
C ASP A 109 11.89 2.10 -8.06
N ALA A 110 10.68 2.65 -8.20
CA ALA A 110 10.23 3.24 -9.45
C ALA A 110 11.08 4.47 -9.85
N VAL A 111 11.53 5.26 -8.86
CA VAL A 111 12.47 6.37 -9.10
C VAL A 111 13.82 5.85 -9.57
N GLU A 112 14.36 4.82 -8.91
CA GLU A 112 15.64 4.19 -9.28
C GLU A 112 15.59 3.55 -10.67
N ALA A 113 14.44 3.03 -11.08
CA ALA A 113 14.19 2.50 -12.42
C ALA A 113 13.86 3.59 -13.47
N GLU A 114 14.07 4.88 -13.14
CA GLU A 114 13.90 6.03 -14.02
C GLU A 114 12.49 6.18 -14.63
N HIS A 115 11.46 5.77 -13.88
CA HIS A 115 10.08 6.02 -14.30
C HIS A 115 9.76 7.52 -14.35
N THR A 116 8.93 7.91 -15.31
CA THR A 116 8.59 9.32 -15.57
C THR A 116 7.54 9.89 -14.60
N GLY A 117 6.81 9.02 -13.93
CA GLY A 117 5.80 9.41 -12.96
C GLY A 117 5.28 8.23 -12.14
N ILE A 118 4.68 8.57 -11.01
CA ILE A 118 4.11 7.64 -10.04
C ILE A 118 2.68 8.08 -9.75
N PHE A 119 1.77 7.11 -9.83
CA PHE A 119 0.36 7.30 -9.55
C PHE A 119 -0.04 6.38 -8.40
N VAL A 120 -0.57 6.97 -7.35
CA VAL A 120 -0.92 6.29 -6.11
C VAL A 120 -2.42 6.40 -5.88
N VAL A 121 -3.10 5.27 -5.65
CA VAL A 121 -4.53 5.27 -5.30
C VAL A 121 -4.67 4.94 -3.83
N ALA A 122 -5.01 5.94 -3.00
CA ALA A 122 -5.18 5.79 -1.56
C ALA A 122 -6.00 6.94 -0.97
N ASP A 123 -6.84 6.62 0.03
CA ASP A 123 -7.53 7.60 0.87
C ASP A 123 -6.81 7.83 2.21
N ASP A 124 -5.67 7.19 2.42
CA ASP A 124 -4.93 7.23 3.68
C ASP A 124 -4.05 8.49 3.76
N THR A 125 -4.20 9.23 4.87
CA THR A 125 -3.42 10.44 5.13
C THR A 125 -1.94 10.14 5.36
N ASN A 126 -1.59 8.97 5.92
CA ASN A 126 -0.21 8.57 6.10
C ASN A 126 0.52 8.46 4.76
N VAL A 127 -0.14 7.87 3.76
CA VAL A 127 0.41 7.75 2.40
C VAL A 127 0.66 9.14 1.83
N PHE A 128 -0.30 10.06 1.94
CA PHE A 128 -0.12 11.44 1.48
C PHE A 128 1.07 12.14 2.17
N VAL A 129 1.13 12.08 3.50
CA VAL A 129 2.19 12.72 4.30
C VAL A 129 3.56 12.14 3.96
N LEU A 130 3.67 10.81 3.82
CA LEU A 130 4.91 10.13 3.45
C LEU A 130 5.35 10.51 2.04
N LEU A 131 4.46 10.48 1.06
CA LEU A 131 4.77 10.89 -0.31
C LEU A 131 5.30 12.32 -0.36
N LEU A 132 4.64 13.25 0.33
CA LEU A 132 5.04 14.67 0.36
C LEU A 132 6.40 14.86 1.03
N HIS A 133 6.63 14.21 2.17
CA HIS A 133 7.90 14.27 2.88
C HIS A 133 9.05 13.73 2.03
N TYR A 134 8.91 12.52 1.47
CA TYR A 134 9.97 11.88 0.69
C TYR A 134 10.17 12.54 -0.68
N TYR A 135 9.14 13.15 -1.27
CA TYR A 135 9.30 13.97 -2.47
C TYR A 135 10.31 15.08 -2.24
N VAL A 136 10.21 15.79 -1.11
CA VAL A 136 11.11 16.90 -0.75
C VAL A 136 12.50 16.39 -0.34
N VAL A 137 12.56 15.37 0.53
CA VAL A 137 13.82 14.85 1.06
C VAL A 137 14.67 14.19 -0.03
N LEU A 138 14.07 13.40 -0.91
CA LEU A 138 14.76 12.75 -2.03
C LEU A 138 14.94 13.69 -3.24
N LYS A 139 14.42 14.91 -3.17
CA LYS A 139 14.47 15.92 -4.25
C LYS A 139 13.96 15.37 -5.58
N LEU A 140 12.81 14.72 -5.53
CA LEU A 140 12.20 14.09 -6.70
C LEU A 140 11.82 15.16 -7.75
N SER A 141 12.00 14.80 -9.02
CA SER A 141 11.66 15.66 -10.17
C SER A 141 10.52 15.11 -11.03
N LEU A 142 10.19 13.82 -10.85
CA LEU A 142 9.11 13.13 -11.55
C LEU A 142 7.72 13.58 -11.07
N LEU A 143 6.70 13.28 -11.88
CA LEU A 143 5.31 13.51 -11.51
C LEU A 143 4.88 12.50 -10.44
N VAL A 144 4.35 12.98 -9.31
CA VAL A 144 3.75 12.11 -8.29
C VAL A 144 2.33 12.59 -8.01
N ILE A 145 1.36 11.71 -8.24
CA ILE A 145 -0.07 11.98 -8.05
C ILE A 145 -0.63 10.98 -7.06
N ILE A 146 -1.49 11.45 -6.15
CA ILE A 146 -2.37 10.61 -5.34
C ILE A 146 -3.83 10.87 -5.71
N GLU A 147 -4.58 9.79 -5.94
CA GLU A 147 -6.01 9.80 -6.22
C GLU A 147 -6.77 9.03 -5.13
N SER A 148 -7.95 9.54 -4.78
CA SER A 148 -8.86 8.87 -3.84
C SER A 148 -9.45 7.58 -4.42
N THR A 149 -9.78 6.63 -3.55
CA THR A 149 -10.39 5.35 -3.96
C THR A 149 -11.86 5.49 -4.40
N ALA A 150 -12.54 6.57 -4.00
CA ALA A 150 -13.91 6.87 -4.42
C ALA A 150 -13.96 7.69 -5.72
N LYS A 151 -14.90 7.35 -6.61
CA LYS A 151 -15.13 8.03 -7.89
C LYS A 151 -15.43 9.53 -7.65
N GLU A 152 -14.88 10.39 -8.52
CA GLU A 152 -15.06 11.85 -8.54
C GLU A 152 -14.45 12.63 -7.35
N ARG A 153 -13.54 12.01 -6.59
CA ARG A 153 -12.81 12.69 -5.52
C ARG A 153 -11.51 13.35 -6.01
N ALA A 154 -10.85 14.02 -5.06
CA ALA A 154 -9.63 14.78 -5.25
C ALA A 154 -8.49 13.96 -5.89
N VAL A 155 -7.87 14.57 -6.88
CA VAL A 155 -6.57 14.19 -7.45
C VAL A 155 -5.59 15.24 -6.97
N ILE A 156 -4.56 14.84 -6.23
CA ILE A 156 -3.59 15.74 -5.64
C ILE A 156 -2.24 15.54 -6.30
N ASP A 157 -1.69 16.63 -6.82
CA ASP A 157 -0.32 16.70 -7.34
C ASP A 157 0.64 16.99 -6.18
N ILE A 158 1.44 15.99 -5.81
CA ILE A 158 2.39 16.08 -4.70
C ILE A 158 3.47 17.12 -4.96
N ARG A 159 3.91 17.28 -6.22
CA ARG A 159 4.93 18.28 -6.58
C ARG A 159 4.39 19.68 -6.34
N LYS A 160 3.18 19.97 -6.81
CA LYS A 160 2.55 21.28 -6.62
C LYS A 160 2.39 21.59 -5.14
N THR A 161 1.90 20.62 -4.35
CA THR A 161 1.77 20.76 -2.90
C THR A 161 3.12 20.98 -2.22
N ALA A 162 4.17 20.25 -2.61
CA ALA A 162 5.53 20.42 -2.08
C ALA A 162 6.08 21.82 -2.35
N GLN A 163 5.81 22.40 -3.52
CA GLN A 163 6.25 23.74 -3.87
C GLN A 163 5.50 24.83 -3.08
N GLU A 164 4.19 24.67 -2.89
CA GLU A 164 3.36 25.59 -2.11
C GLU A 164 3.68 25.55 -0.61
N HIS A 165 4.09 24.38 -0.10
CA HIS A 165 4.28 24.13 1.33
C HIS A 165 5.72 23.71 1.70
N ILE A 166 6.72 24.11 0.91
CA ILE A 166 8.11 23.65 1.06
C ILE A 166 8.68 23.88 2.46
N ASN A 167 8.28 24.98 3.11
CA ASN A 167 8.78 25.38 4.43
C ASN A 167 8.28 24.48 5.57
N ILE A 168 7.21 23.71 5.35
CA ILE A 168 6.61 22.83 6.37
C ILE A 168 6.66 21.35 5.99
N ALA A 169 6.91 21.03 4.71
CA ALA A 169 6.92 19.66 4.21
C ALA A 169 7.95 18.76 4.90
N THR A 170 9.11 19.32 5.29
CA THR A 170 10.14 18.58 6.05
C THR A 170 9.71 18.24 7.47
N ASP A 171 8.91 19.12 8.09
CA ASP A 171 8.45 18.99 9.48
C ASP A 171 7.08 18.31 9.60
N LEU A 172 6.50 17.92 8.45
CA LEU A 172 5.16 17.36 8.36
C LEU A 172 5.04 16.03 9.11
N LEU A 173 6.07 15.17 9.06
CA LEU A 173 6.08 13.92 9.81
C LEU A 173 6.03 14.16 11.32
N SER A 174 6.83 15.10 11.82
CA SER A 174 6.82 15.48 13.23
C SER A 174 5.45 16.02 13.65
N SER A 175 4.87 16.89 12.82
CA SER A 175 3.55 17.46 13.06
C SER A 175 2.45 16.39 13.08
N HIS A 176 2.48 15.47 12.12
CA HIS A 176 1.55 14.34 12.01
C HIS A 176 1.67 13.36 13.17
N ALA A 177 2.89 13.10 13.65
CA ALA A 177 3.11 12.29 14.84
C ALA A 177 2.51 12.93 16.10
N THR A 178 2.56 14.27 16.22
CA THR A 178 2.00 15.00 17.37
C THR A 178 0.50 15.25 17.29
N SER A 179 -0.09 15.25 16.08
CA SER A 179 -1.52 15.51 15.90
C SER A 179 -2.41 14.35 16.36
N GLY A 180 -1.83 13.18 16.65
CA GLY A 180 -2.55 11.99 17.09
C GLY A 180 -3.35 11.32 15.98
N CYS A 181 -3.08 11.64 14.70
CA CYS A 181 -3.68 10.95 13.55
C CYS A 181 -3.33 9.46 13.52
N ASP A 182 -2.16 9.09 14.04
CA ASP A 182 -1.81 7.72 14.38
C ASP A 182 -1.39 7.67 15.85
N THR A 183 -2.14 6.93 16.65
CA THR A 183 -1.93 6.81 18.09
C THR A 183 -0.54 6.28 18.41
N MET A 184 0.37 7.20 18.77
CA MET A 184 1.52 6.96 19.63
C MET A 184 1.18 7.52 21.01
N ALA A 185 0.36 6.77 21.76
CA ALA A 185 0.13 6.97 23.19
C ALA A 185 0.49 5.68 23.93
#